data_AF-A0A1H7V592-F1
#
_entry.id   AF-A0A1H7V592-F1
#
_cell.length_a   1.000
_cell.length_b   1.000
_cell.length_c   1.000
_cell.angle_alpha   90.00
_cell.angle_beta   90.00
_cell.angle_gamma   90.00
#
_symmetry.space_group_name_H-M   'P 1'
#
loop_
_entity.id
_entity.type
_entity.pdbx_description
1 polymer ?
#
loop_
_entity_poly.entity_id
_entity_poly.type
_entity_poly.pdbx_seq_one_letter_code
_entity_poly.pdbx_strand_id
1 'polypeptide(L)' 'MKPNAFMDEKELLLHLKEGHERAFNQLYQLYSPRIFGNILKLVHNRSLAEDILQEIFLKVWDRRVELDPDKSF' A
#
# COMPACT_ATOMS: atom_id res chain seq x y z
N MET A 1 -23.94 15.16 -1.46
CA MET A 1 -22.54 14.92 -1.05
C MET A 1 -22.48 13.57 -0.38
N LYS A 2 -21.86 12.55 -0.99
CA LYS A 2 -21.63 11.29 -0.28
C LYS A 2 -20.39 11.49 0.61
N PRO A 3 -20.43 11.15 1.90
CA PRO A 3 -19.22 11.11 2.70
C PRO A 3 -18.34 10.04 2.05
N ASN A 4 -17.10 10.40 1.69
CA ASN A 4 -16.12 9.44 1.25
C ASN A 4 -15.79 8.60 2.49
N ALA A 5 -16.55 7.52 2.70
CA ALA A 5 -16.35 6.63 3.83
C ALA A 5 -14.91 6.14 3.74
N PHE A 6 -14.08 6.53 4.71
CA PHE A 6 -12.81 5.88 4.93
C PHE A 6 -13.15 4.41 5.19
N MET A 7 -12.85 3.55 4.23
CA MET A 7 -12.87 2.11 4.46
C MET A 7 -11.86 1.83 5.57
N ASP A 8 -12.25 0.98 6.52
CA ASP A 8 -11.32 0.50 7.53
C ASP A 8 -10.15 -0.25 6.85
N GLU A 9 -8.98 -0.31 7.49
CA GLU A 9 -7.80 -1.00 6.92
C GLU A 9 -8.15 -2.44 6.51
N LYS A 10 -8.92 -3.13 7.37
CA LYS A 10 -9.38 -4.49 7.10
C LYS A 10 -10.26 -4.57 5.84
N GLU A 11 -11.15 -3.60 5.64
CA GLU A 11 -12.01 -3.53 4.46
C GLU A 11 -11.19 -3.25 3.20
N LEU A 12 -10.17 -2.39 3.29
CA LEU A 12 -9.22 -2.17 2.21
C LEU A 12 -8.45 -3.44 1.85
N LEU A 13 -7.99 -4.21 2.84
CA LEU A 13 -7.28 -5.47 2.59
C LEU A 13 -8.21 -6.52 1.97
N LEU A 14 -9.45 -6.63 2.42
CA LEU A 14 -10.45 -7.52 1.83
C LEU A 14 -10.72 -7.17 0.36
N HIS A 15 -10.93 -5.89 0.06
CA HIS A 15 -11.12 -5.44 -1.31
C HIS A 15 -9.85 -5.58 -2.18
N LEU A 16 -8.68 -5.36 -1.59
CA LEU A 16 -7.42 -5.57 -2.29
C LEU A 16 -7.27 -7.05 -2.68
N LYS A 17 -7.62 -8.01 -1.82
CA LYS A 17 -7.60 -9.45 -2.16
C LYS A 17 -8.46 -9.78 -3.37
N GLU A 18 -9.60 -9.11 -3.54
CA GLU A 18 -10.50 -9.26 -4.69
C GLU A 18 -10.00 -8.56 -5.96
N GLY A 19 -8.90 -7.79 -5.89
CA GLY A 19 -8.33 -7.07 -7.03
C GLY A 19 -8.92 -5.68 -7.26
N HIS A 20 -9.56 -5.07 -6.24
CA HIS A 20 -10.06 -3.69 -6.37
C HIS A 20 -8.91 -2.69 -6.36
N GLU A 21 -8.62 -2.10 -7.52
CA GLU A 21 -7.58 -1.07 -7.69
C GLU A 21 -7.78 0.16 -6.78
N ARG A 22 -9.03 0.50 -6.46
CA ARG A 22 -9.33 1.60 -5.53
C ARG A 22 -8.80 1.33 -4.12
N ALA A 23 -8.91 0.09 -3.65
CA ALA A 23 -8.39 -0.30 -2.34
C ALA A 23 -6.86 -0.26 -2.32
N PHE A 24 -6.23 -0.74 -3.41
CA PHE A 24 -4.79 -0.61 -3.60
C PHE A 24 -4.32 0.85 -3.56
N ASN A 25 -4.98 1.74 -4.31
CA ASN A 25 -4.63 3.16 -4.34
C ASN A 25 -4.77 3.84 -2.97
N GLN A 26 -5.78 3.47 -2.18
CA GLN A 26 -5.94 3.98 -0.82
C GLN A 26 -4.84 3.48 0.11
N LEU A 27 -4.51 2.18 0.07
CA LEU A 27 -3.36 1.63 0.82
C LEU A 27 -2.04 2.28 0.41
N TYR A 28 -1.82 2.50 -0.89
CA TYR A 28 -0.66 3.21 -1.39
C TYR A 28 -0.58 4.62 -0.81
N GLN A 29 -1.66 5.39 -0.84
CA GLN A 29 -1.68 6.75 -0.29
C GLN A 29 -1.41 6.79 1.23
N LEU A 30 -1.92 5.81 1.98
CA LEU A 30 -1.74 5.73 3.43
C LEU A 30 -0.30 5.34 3.82
N TYR A 31 0.29 4.36 3.13
CA TYR A 31 1.55 3.74 3.57
C TYR A 31 2.78 4.25 2.83
N SER A 32 2.66 4.71 1.59
CA SER A 32 3.80 5.13 0.76
C SER A 32 4.66 6.24 1.40
N PRO A 33 4.14 7.29 2.07
CA PRO A 33 5.00 8.36 2.58
C PRO A 33 5.94 7.87 3.69
N ARG A 34 5.43 7.02 4.59
CA ARG A 34 6.22 6.47 5.71
C ARG A 34 7.24 5.46 5.20
N ILE A 35 6.84 4.56 4.30
CA ILE A 35 7.74 3.56 3.71
C ILE A 35 8.84 4.25 2.90
N PHE A 36 8.48 5.20 2.04
CA PHE A 36 9.44 5.99 1.27
C PHE A 36 10.44 6.73 2.16
N GLY A 37 9.97 7.39 3.21
CA GLY A 37 10.84 8.08 4.17
C GLY A 37 11.83 7.15 4.86
N ASN A 38 11.44 5.90 5.15
CA ASN A 38 12.34 4.90 5.71
C ASN A 38 13.37 4.40 4.68
N ILE A 39 12.94 4.09 3.46
CA ILE A 39 13.85 3.66 2.39
C ILE A 39 14.87 4.76 2.11
N LEU A 40 14.42 6.00 1.97
CA LEU A 40 15.29 7.15 1.70
C LEU A 40 16.37 7.34 2.77
N LYS A 41 16.02 7.11 4.05
CA LYS A 41 16.99 7.16 5.15
C LYS A 41 18.03 6.05 5.10
N LEU A 42 17.73 4.92 4.45
CA LEU A 42 18.64 3.78 4.33
C LEU A 42 19.56 3.91 3.12
N VAL A 43 19.00 4.31 1.97
CA VAL A 43 19.74 4.30 0.69
C VAL A 43 20.31 5.67 0.33
N HIS A 44 19.87 6.75 0.98
CA HIS A 44 20.30 8.13 0.73
C HIS A 44 20.24 8.59 -0.74
N ASN A 45 19.39 7.94 -1.53
CA ASN A 45 19.21 8.20 -2.95
C ASN A 45 17.70 8.21 -3.25
N ARG A 46 17.19 9.34 -3.71
CA ARG A 46 15.77 9.53 -3.99
C ARG A 46 15.26 8.62 -5.09
N SER A 47 15.96 8.57 -6.23
CA SER A 47 15.54 7.74 -7.38
C SER A 47 15.47 6.28 -7.00
N LEU A 48 16.52 5.78 -6.33
CA LEU A 48 16.56 4.39 -5.86
C LEU A 48 15.47 4.11 -4.83
N ALA A 49 15.17 5.08 -3.95
CA ALA A 49 14.08 4.92 -2.98
C ALA A 49 12.69 4.86 -3.64
N GLU A 50 12.48 5.63 -4.71
CA GLU A 50 11.26 5.58 -5.52
C GLU A 50 11.12 4.23 -6.23
N ASP A 51 12.20 3.71 -6.82
CA ASP A 51 12.21 2.38 -7.48
C ASP A 51 11.91 1.25 -6.49
N ILE A 52 12.58 1.25 -5.32
CA ILE A 52 12.33 0.23 -4.28
C ILE A 52 10.88 0.30 -3.78
N LEU A 53 10.34 1.50 -3.60
CA LEU A 53 8.96 1.69 -3.17
C LEU A 53 7.99 1.09 -4.20
N GLN A 54 8.20 1.36 -5.49
CA GLN A 54 7.39 0.78 -6.56
C GLN A 54 7.43 -0.74 -6.54
N GLU A 55 8.62 -1.34 -6.43
CA GLU A 55 8.80 -2.80 -6.35
C GLU A 55 8.08 -3.42 -5.14
N ILE A 56 8.06 -2.74 -3.99
CA ILE A 56 7.32 -3.20 -2.80
C ILE A 56 5.82 -3.24 -3.10
N PHE A 57 5.27 -2.17 -3.68
CA PHE A 57 3.83 -2.09 -3.97
C PHE A 57 3.40 -3.02 -5.12
N LEU A 58 4.26 -3.25 -6.12
CA LEU A 58 4.04 -4.28 -7.13
C LEU A 58 3.95 -5.67 -6.50
N LYS A 59 4.87 -6.01 -5.58
CA LYS A 59 4.81 -7.28 -4.84
C LYS A 59 3.55 -7.41 -3.99
N VAL A 60 3.10 -6.32 -3.36
CA VAL A 60 1.83 -6.29 -2.62
C VAL A 60 0.66 -6.58 -3.54
N TRP A 61 0.61 -5.98 -4.74
CA TRP A 61 -0.43 -6.25 -5.71
C TRP A 61 -0.40 -7.71 -6.20
N ASP A 62 0.76 -8.23 -6.55
CA ASP A 62 0.91 -9.59 -7.06
C ASP A 62 0.52 -10.64 -6.01
N ARG A 63 0.89 -10.38 -4.75
CA ARG A 63 0.60 -11.26 -3.60
C ARG A 63 -0.65 -10.90 -2.83
N ARG A 64 -1.51 -10.02 -3.37
CA ARG A 64 -2.68 -9.48 -2.66
C ARG A 64 -3.55 -10.57 -2.02
N VAL A 65 -3.75 -11.70 -2.70
CA VAL A 65 -4.58 -12.83 -2.22
C VAL A 65 -4.00 -13.49 -0.96
N GLU A 66 -2.69 -13.40 -0.74
CA GLU A 66 -2.00 -13.96 0.42
C GLU A 66 -2.05 -13.06 1.67
N LEU A 67 -2.46 -11.78 1.51
CA LEU A 67 -2.54 -10.84 2.63
C LEU A 67 -3.57 -11.28 3.66
N ASP A 68 -3.25 -11.13 4.94
CA ASP A 68 -4.11 -11.49 6.06
C ASP A 68 -4.82 -10.23 6.59
N PRO A 69 -6.14 -10.04 6.36
CA PRO A 69 -6.87 -8.85 6.78
C PRO A 69 -6.98 -8.68 8.31
N ASP A 70 -6.64 -9.71 9.09
CA ASP A 70 -6.62 -9.63 10.55
C ASP A 70 -5.25 -9.18 11.09
N LYS A 71 -4.28 -8.96 10.20
CA LYS A 71 -2.98 -8.35 10.52
C LYS A 71 -2.91 -6.94 9.96
N SER A 72 -2.17 -6.08 10.65
CA SER A 72 -1.82 -4.75 10.13
C SER A 72 -0.96 -4.88 8.88
N PHE A 73 -1.17 -3.98 7.92
CA PHE A 73 -0.43 -3.94 6.67
C PHE A 73 1.05 -3.58 6.85
#